data_AF-A0A3E0NNE4-F1
#
_entry.id   AF-A0A3E0NNE4-F1
#
_cell.length_a   1.000
_cell.length_b   1.000
_cell.length_c   1.000
_cell.angle_alpha   90.00
_cell.angle_beta   90.00
_cell.angle_gamma   90.00
#
_symmetry.space_group_name_H-M   'P 1'
#
loop_
_entity.id
_entity.type
_entity.pdbx_description
1 polymer ?
#
loop_
_entity_poly.entity_id
_entity_poly.type
_entity_poly.pdbx_seq_one_letter_code
_entity_poly.pdbx_strand_id
1 'polypeptide(L)'
;MESHRGRRGLLAVLLVAGCWSPPALATTEDPEGSQDAPVEDGQDAQASPPSWHLSQLAALEAAELIGTWALVGQPAGRPERLDLELEERDGRIAARLLRNGEPMPVKAVARDGTQLIVDWLRTTRSSEQPMQLRLELGEQGLSGLARDRSNLVRFPVASGSVSRVEPPSTALEAIEEFAREAELDGVRVRLRGPRLGVEGLDYLKVRDLDRGELLTWIGPPIVLSVDGPVRLGELRLEPGDYSLWIRRTEQEGWELLANARSEVWATRELPGSRIGATPLAHAEGGRQGTLGAVVVPAAGTLRILWGEHAWEVTLRGGR
;
A
#
# COMPACT_ATOMS: atom_id res chain seq x y z
N MET A 1 5.31 61.74 -29.66
CA MET A 1 4.95 62.96 -28.89
C MET A 1 3.52 62.76 -28.46
N GLU A 2 3.33 62.29 -27.22
CA GLU A 2 3.06 63.15 -26.05
C GLU A 2 1.63 63.70 -26.11
N SER A 3 0.82 63.74 -25.05
CA SER A 3 0.88 63.18 -23.71
C SER A 3 -0.42 63.63 -23.02
N HIS A 4 -0.81 62.89 -21.98
CA HIS A 4 -1.49 63.38 -20.78
C HIS A 4 -3.03 63.49 -20.67
N ARG A 5 -3.53 62.55 -19.83
CA ARG A 5 -4.16 62.74 -18.51
C ARG A 5 -5.56 63.38 -18.46
N GLY A 6 -6.54 62.58 -18.02
CA GLY A 6 -6.71 62.26 -16.59
C GLY A 6 -8.03 62.70 -15.92
N ARG A 7 -8.49 61.86 -14.97
CA ARG A 7 -9.34 62.06 -13.75
C ARG A 7 -10.36 60.92 -13.62
N ARG A 8 -10.19 59.97 -12.71
CA ARG A 8 -10.52 59.96 -11.25
C ARG A 8 -12.03 60.05 -10.98
N GLY A 9 -12.61 58.94 -10.50
CA GLY A 9 -13.87 58.88 -9.76
C GLY A 9 -13.64 58.26 -8.37
N LEU A 10 -14.00 59.01 -7.34
CA LEU A 10 -14.08 58.68 -5.90
C LEU A 10 -15.36 57.83 -5.64
N LEU A 11 -15.34 56.78 -4.80
CA LEU A 11 -15.51 56.73 -3.34
C LEU A 11 -16.99 56.68 -2.86
N ALA A 12 -17.37 55.59 -2.18
CA ALA A 12 -18.33 55.62 -1.07
C ALA A 12 -18.17 54.37 -0.19
N VAL A 13 -17.86 54.63 1.08
CA VAL A 13 -17.79 53.71 2.23
C VAL A 13 -19.08 53.88 3.02
N LEU A 14 -19.63 52.80 3.58
CA LEU A 14 -20.63 52.89 4.65
C LEU A 14 -20.39 51.77 5.67
N LEU A 15 -19.80 52.18 6.80
CA LEU A 15 -19.77 51.50 8.09
C LEU A 15 -20.96 52.03 8.90
N VAL A 16 -21.69 51.15 9.59
CA VAL A 16 -22.48 51.53 10.76
C VAL A 16 -22.12 50.59 11.90
N ALA A 17 -21.48 51.18 12.91
CA ALA A 17 -21.29 50.64 14.24
C ALA A 17 -22.48 51.08 15.12
N GLY A 18 -22.91 50.23 16.04
CA GLY A 18 -23.83 50.55 17.12
C GLY A 18 -23.28 50.04 18.45
N CYS A 19 -23.17 50.94 19.42
CA CYS A 19 -22.44 50.83 20.68
C CYS A 19 -23.20 50.11 21.82
N TRP A 20 -22.40 49.54 22.77
CA TRP A 20 -22.47 49.63 24.25
C TRP A 20 -23.59 50.50 24.88
N SER A 21 -24.19 50.23 26.07
CA SER A 21 -23.70 49.61 27.32
C SER A 21 -24.87 49.38 28.36
N PRO A 22 -24.63 48.70 29.52
CA PRO A 22 -25.60 48.20 30.55
C PRO A 22 -25.85 49.26 31.68
N PRO A 23 -26.30 48.99 32.96
CA PRO A 23 -26.69 47.77 33.71
C PRO A 23 -27.96 47.89 34.62
N ALA A 24 -28.37 46.81 35.30
CA ALA A 24 -28.86 46.85 36.70
C ALA A 24 -28.95 45.44 37.33
N LEU A 25 -28.52 45.37 38.59
CA LEU A 25 -28.37 44.21 39.48
C LEU A 25 -29.65 43.90 40.29
N ALA A 26 -29.62 42.72 40.91
CA ALA A 26 -30.27 42.30 42.17
C ALA A 26 -31.77 41.92 42.08
N THR A 27 -32.27 40.83 42.67
CA THR A 27 -31.78 39.90 43.72
C THR A 27 -32.80 38.75 43.87
N THR A 28 -32.31 37.56 44.33
CA THR A 28 -32.97 36.55 45.22
C THR A 28 -34.33 35.96 44.78
N GLU A 29 -34.62 34.67 44.78
CA GLU A 29 -34.39 33.60 45.76
C GLU A 29 -34.45 32.21 45.09
N ASP A 30 -33.65 31.27 45.61
CA ASP A 30 -33.86 29.81 45.55
C ASP A 30 -35.01 29.43 46.51
N PRO A 31 -35.82 28.36 46.25
CA PRO A 31 -35.37 27.02 46.65
C PRO A 31 -35.81 25.84 45.77
N GLU A 32 -34.94 24.82 45.80
CA GLU A 32 -35.22 23.38 45.85
C GLU A 32 -36.21 22.75 44.84
N GLY A 33 -35.69 21.87 43.98
CA GLY A 33 -36.54 20.84 43.37
C GLY A 33 -35.90 20.00 42.26
N SER A 34 -35.56 18.77 42.63
CA SER A 34 -35.40 17.57 41.78
C SER A 34 -34.10 17.34 41.01
N GLN A 35 -33.42 16.30 41.50
CA GLN A 35 -32.40 15.50 40.86
C GLN A 35 -32.98 14.61 39.73
N ASP A 36 -32.04 14.14 38.90
CA ASP A 36 -32.07 12.95 38.03
C ASP A 36 -32.63 13.06 36.61
N ALA A 37 -31.72 13.39 35.67
CA ALA A 37 -31.67 12.76 34.35
C ALA A 37 -30.20 12.68 33.89
N PRO A 38 -29.66 11.49 33.53
CA PRO A 38 -28.37 11.38 32.88
C PRO A 38 -28.56 11.66 31.38
N VAL A 39 -27.82 12.63 30.85
CA VAL A 39 -27.68 12.79 29.39
C VAL A 39 -26.45 11.99 28.98
N GLU A 40 -26.69 11.03 28.11
CA GLU A 40 -25.74 10.09 27.53
C GLU A 40 -24.56 10.80 26.86
N ASP A 41 -23.34 10.45 27.28
CA ASP A 41 -22.13 10.67 26.50
C ASP A 41 -22.24 9.85 25.21
N GLY A 42 -22.44 10.54 24.09
CA GLY A 42 -22.28 9.99 22.76
C GLY A 42 -20.81 9.67 22.50
N GLN A 43 -20.36 8.50 22.94
CA GLN A 43 -19.14 7.89 22.43
C GLN A 43 -19.40 7.40 21.01
N ASP A 44 -18.84 8.10 20.04
CA ASP A 44 -18.66 7.60 18.69
C ASP A 44 -17.94 6.25 18.76
N ALA A 45 -18.70 5.18 18.57
CA ALA A 45 -18.18 3.83 18.47
C ALA A 45 -17.36 3.74 17.19
N GLN A 46 -16.05 3.94 17.32
CA GLN A 46 -15.08 3.64 16.29
C GLN A 46 -15.20 2.15 15.99
N ALA A 47 -15.88 1.82 14.89
CA ALA A 47 -16.12 0.45 14.48
C ALA A 47 -14.78 -0.26 14.34
N SER A 48 -14.55 -1.27 15.17
CA SER A 48 -13.37 -2.13 15.03
C SER A 48 -13.42 -2.77 13.65
N PRO A 49 -12.32 -2.75 12.87
CA PRO A 49 -12.31 -3.35 11.55
C PRO A 49 -12.70 -4.84 11.65
N PRO A 50 -13.43 -5.37 10.65
CA PRO A 50 -13.90 -6.74 10.70
C PRO A 50 -12.70 -7.71 10.72
N SER A 51 -12.82 -8.79 11.51
CA SER A 51 -11.71 -9.69 11.85
C SER A 51 -11.00 -10.38 10.67
N TRP A 52 -11.60 -10.36 9.48
CA TRP A 52 -10.97 -10.87 8.25
C TRP A 52 -9.89 -9.92 7.69
N HIS A 53 -9.98 -8.61 7.93
CA HIS A 53 -8.96 -7.62 7.55
C HIS A 53 -7.64 -7.84 8.30
N LEU A 54 -7.71 -8.15 9.59
CA LEU A 54 -6.54 -8.47 10.42
C LEU A 54 -5.83 -9.76 9.98
N SER A 55 -6.59 -10.72 9.43
CA SER A 55 -6.03 -11.98 8.94
C SER A 55 -5.31 -11.82 7.60
N GLN A 56 -5.70 -10.84 6.78
CA GLN A 56 -5.12 -10.59 5.45
C GLN A 56 -3.91 -9.65 5.50
N LEU A 57 -3.91 -8.64 6.37
CA LEU A 57 -2.68 -7.89 6.71
C LEU A 57 -1.63 -8.84 7.30
N ALA A 58 -2.05 -9.78 8.14
CA ALA A 58 -1.15 -10.82 8.65
C ALA A 58 -0.60 -11.72 7.52
N ALA A 59 -1.34 -12.00 6.45
CA ALA A 59 -0.87 -12.81 5.33
C ALA A 59 0.10 -12.06 4.40
N LEU A 60 -0.15 -10.78 4.12
CA LEU A 60 0.74 -9.93 3.31
C LEU A 60 2.06 -9.64 4.04
N GLU A 61 2.03 -9.40 5.34
CA GLU A 61 3.24 -9.28 6.17
C GLU A 61 3.98 -10.62 6.34
N ALA A 62 3.27 -11.76 6.29
CA ALA A 62 3.90 -13.08 6.34
C ALA A 62 4.73 -13.37 5.08
N ALA A 63 4.26 -12.94 3.90
CA ALA A 63 4.98 -13.13 2.64
C ALA A 63 6.36 -12.45 2.62
N GLU A 64 6.54 -11.35 3.37
CA GLU A 64 7.84 -10.68 3.51
C GLU A 64 8.82 -11.43 4.43
N LEU A 65 8.32 -12.33 5.28
CA LEU A 65 9.12 -13.17 6.16
C LEU A 65 9.56 -14.46 5.50
N ILE A 66 8.86 -14.94 4.47
CA ILE A 66 9.16 -16.20 3.79
C ILE A 66 10.51 -16.13 3.07
N GLY A 67 11.37 -17.11 3.31
CA GLY A 67 12.71 -17.19 2.75
C GLY A 67 13.75 -17.68 3.75
N THR A 68 15.02 -17.57 3.36
CA THR A 68 16.17 -17.98 4.19
C THR A 68 16.89 -16.77 4.76
N TRP A 69 17.10 -16.77 6.07
CA TRP A 69 17.68 -15.69 6.85
C TRP A 69 18.92 -16.17 7.60
N ALA A 70 20.04 -15.46 7.45
CA ALA A 70 21.25 -15.74 8.23
C ALA A 70 21.19 -14.99 9.56
N LEU A 71 21.07 -15.73 10.67
CA LEU A 71 21.15 -15.20 12.02
C LEU A 71 22.61 -15.28 12.50
N VAL A 72 23.24 -14.14 12.73
CA VAL A 72 24.64 -14.09 13.20
C VAL A 72 24.66 -13.57 14.63
N GLY A 73 25.18 -14.33 15.57
CA GLY A 73 25.24 -13.95 16.98
C GLY A 73 26.53 -14.34 17.64
N GLN A 74 26.70 -13.93 18.90
CA GLN A 74 27.84 -14.35 19.73
C GLN A 74 27.38 -14.99 21.05
N PRO A 75 26.66 -16.12 21.02
CA PRO A 75 26.27 -16.82 22.25
C PRO A 75 27.51 -17.22 23.05
N ALA A 76 27.58 -16.77 24.31
CA ALA A 76 28.74 -16.97 25.20
C ALA A 76 30.09 -16.49 24.60
N GLY A 77 30.06 -15.41 23.81
CA GLY A 77 31.25 -14.77 23.24
C GLY A 77 31.87 -15.53 22.07
N ARG A 78 31.21 -16.56 21.53
CA ARG A 78 31.65 -17.28 20.34
C ARG A 78 30.76 -16.93 19.15
N PRO A 79 31.30 -16.46 18.02
CA PRO A 79 30.51 -16.21 16.84
C PRO A 79 29.83 -17.51 16.41
N GLU A 80 28.53 -17.42 16.19
CA GLU A 80 27.67 -18.50 15.75
C GLU A 80 26.78 -17.98 14.63
N ARG A 81 26.66 -18.77 13.56
CA ARG A 81 25.70 -18.54 12.48
C ARG A 81 24.65 -19.64 12.50
N LEU A 82 23.40 -19.23 12.41
CA LEU A 82 22.25 -20.09 12.15
C LEU A 82 21.60 -19.62 10.86
N ASP A 83 21.08 -20.54 10.05
CA ASP A 83 20.23 -20.18 8.92
C ASP A 83 18.78 -20.54 9.29
N LEU A 84 17.88 -19.56 9.25
CA LEU A 84 16.46 -19.72 9.53
C LEU A 84 15.71 -19.70 8.20
N GLU A 85 15.03 -20.78 7.90
CA GLU A 85 14.14 -20.88 6.75
C GLU A 85 12.70 -20.77 7.22
N LEU A 86 11.97 -19.82 6.66
CA LEU A 86 10.54 -19.62 6.90
C LEU A 86 9.79 -19.98 5.62
N GLU A 87 8.79 -20.85 5.75
CA GLU A 87 7.92 -21.28 4.64
C GLU A 87 6.45 -21.19 5.06
N GLU A 88 5.56 -20.91 4.11
CA GLU A 88 4.13 -21.01 4.35
C GLU A 88 3.65 -22.42 4.03
N ARG A 89 2.95 -23.05 4.98
CA ARG A 89 2.37 -24.37 4.84
C ARG A 89 0.98 -24.40 5.47
N ASP A 90 -0.03 -24.72 4.67
CA ASP A 90 -1.42 -24.83 5.09
C ASP A 90 -1.94 -23.54 5.79
N GLY A 91 -1.56 -22.37 5.28
CA GLY A 91 -1.93 -21.06 5.82
C GLY A 91 -1.24 -20.70 7.15
N ARG A 92 -0.14 -21.38 7.49
CA ARG A 92 0.67 -21.12 8.69
C ARG A 92 2.15 -21.01 8.33
N ILE A 93 2.88 -20.18 9.06
CA ILE A 93 4.34 -20.11 8.93
C ILE A 93 4.96 -21.31 9.64
N ALA A 94 5.68 -22.13 8.88
CA ALA A 94 6.59 -23.12 9.41
C ALA A 94 8.03 -22.56 9.40
N ALA A 95 8.84 -23.01 10.36
CA ALA A 95 10.24 -22.60 10.46
C ALA A 95 11.14 -23.83 10.52
N ARG A 96 12.24 -23.79 9.76
CA ARG A 96 13.34 -24.74 9.86
C ARG A 96 14.60 -23.95 10.24
N LEU A 97 15.23 -24.34 11.33
CA LEU A 97 16.46 -23.73 11.79
C LEU A 97 17.63 -24.65 11.49
N LEU A 98 18.68 -24.14 10.88
CA LEU A 98 19.86 -24.87 10.46
C LEU A 98 21.09 -24.33 11.19
N ARG A 99 21.96 -25.22 11.67
CA ARG A 99 23.29 -24.87 12.18
C ARG A 99 24.32 -25.59 11.33
N ASN A 100 25.14 -24.84 10.60
CA ASN A 100 26.11 -25.40 9.65
C ASN A 100 25.46 -26.36 8.63
N GLY A 101 24.23 -26.07 8.19
CA GLY A 101 23.45 -26.92 7.28
C GLY A 101 22.72 -28.10 7.94
N GLU A 102 22.92 -28.36 9.23
CA GLU A 102 22.22 -29.43 9.95
C GLU A 102 20.93 -28.90 10.61
N PRO A 103 19.77 -29.57 10.44
CA PRO A 103 18.51 -29.14 11.01
C PRO A 103 18.50 -29.25 12.54
N MET A 104 18.03 -28.19 13.17
CA MET A 104 17.77 -28.10 14.60
C MET A 104 16.27 -28.30 14.88
N PRO A 105 15.90 -28.96 15.98
CA PRO A 105 14.50 -29.19 16.33
C PRO A 105 13.83 -27.87 16.77
N VAL A 106 12.98 -27.33 15.89
CA VAL A 106 12.05 -26.24 16.20
C VAL A 106 10.83 -26.84 16.92
N LYS A 107 10.49 -26.28 18.07
CA LYS A 107 9.37 -26.74 18.92
C LYS A 107 8.06 -26.06 18.54
N ALA A 108 8.11 -24.76 18.31
CA ALA A 108 6.94 -23.97 18.01
C ALA A 108 7.32 -22.75 17.19
N VAL A 109 6.38 -22.34 16.35
CA VAL A 109 6.39 -21.07 15.65
C VAL A 109 5.06 -20.41 15.98
N ALA A 110 5.12 -19.21 16.53
CA ALA A 110 3.95 -18.42 16.89
C ALA A 110 4.09 -17.01 16.35
N ARG A 111 2.97 -16.36 16.10
CA ARG A 111 2.91 -14.95 15.72
C ARG A 111 2.26 -14.16 16.84
N ASP A 112 2.86 -13.03 17.20
CA ASP A 112 2.35 -12.09 18.20
C ASP A 112 2.41 -10.68 17.60
N GLY A 113 1.30 -10.24 16.99
CA GLY A 113 1.25 -9.01 16.20
C GLY A 113 2.20 -9.04 14.99
N THR A 114 3.16 -8.11 14.97
CA THR A 114 4.22 -7.99 13.95
C THR A 114 5.44 -8.86 14.25
N GLN A 115 5.44 -9.57 15.39
CA GLN A 115 6.56 -10.41 15.81
C GLN A 115 6.32 -11.87 15.45
N LEU A 116 7.35 -12.51 14.90
CA LEU A 116 7.43 -13.97 14.77
C LEU A 116 8.28 -14.53 15.91
N ILE A 117 7.72 -15.47 16.66
CA ILE A 117 8.37 -16.14 17.78
C ILE A 117 8.69 -17.57 17.36
N VAL A 118 9.98 -17.91 17.35
CA VAL A 118 10.49 -19.25 17.03
C VAL A 118 11.12 -19.83 18.28
N ASP A 119 10.53 -20.90 18.81
CA ASP A 119 11.07 -21.65 19.95
C ASP A 119 11.80 -22.90 19.45
N TRP A 120 13.02 -23.15 19.92
CA TRP A 120 13.79 -24.34 19.57
C TRP A 120 14.61 -24.86 20.74
N LEU A 121 15.16 -26.07 20.58
CA LEU A 121 16.13 -26.63 21.52
C LEU A 121 17.55 -26.49 20.96
N ARG A 122 18.42 -25.84 21.72
CA ARG A 122 19.86 -25.84 21.47
C ARG A 122 20.49 -27.02 22.18
N THR A 123 20.93 -28.00 21.40
CA THR A 123 21.70 -29.12 21.93
C THR A 123 23.18 -28.73 22.05
N THR A 124 23.74 -28.96 23.23
CA THR A 124 25.17 -28.90 23.52
C THR A 124 25.68 -30.30 23.87
N ARG A 125 27.00 -30.49 24.03
CA ARG A 125 27.55 -31.80 24.40
C ARG A 125 26.99 -32.39 25.69
N SER A 126 26.46 -31.55 26.59
CA SER A 126 26.07 -31.95 27.95
C SER A 126 24.64 -31.59 28.33
N SER A 127 23.88 -30.88 27.48
CA SER A 127 22.53 -30.43 27.82
C SER A 127 21.74 -29.94 26.61
N GLU A 128 20.42 -29.99 26.72
CA GLU A 128 19.50 -29.27 25.84
C GLU A 128 19.02 -28.00 26.53
N GLN A 129 19.17 -26.86 25.86
CA GLN A 129 18.76 -25.56 26.37
C GLN A 129 17.62 -25.02 25.51
N PRO A 130 16.45 -24.68 26.09
CA PRO A 130 15.39 -24.03 25.35
C PRO A 130 15.79 -22.60 24.99
N MET A 131 15.55 -22.27 23.73
CA MET A 131 15.82 -20.96 23.14
C MET A 131 14.53 -20.41 22.54
N GLN A 132 14.36 -19.10 22.65
CA GLN A 132 13.28 -18.36 22.00
C GLN A 132 13.89 -17.25 21.16
N LEU A 133 13.52 -17.16 19.89
CA LEU A 133 13.94 -16.13 18.95
C LEU A 133 12.70 -15.32 18.61
N ARG A 134 12.76 -14.02 18.90
CA ARG A 134 11.73 -13.06 18.49
C ARG A 134 12.27 -12.30 17.30
N LEU A 135 11.53 -12.33 16.20
CA LEU A 135 11.84 -11.64 14.96
C LEU A 135 10.79 -10.56 14.78
N GLU A 136 11.23 -9.35 14.47
CA GLU A 136 10.38 -8.21 14.21
C GLU A 136 10.75 -7.65 12.84
N LEU A 137 9.74 -7.51 11.98
CA LEU A 137 9.89 -6.89 10.69
C LEU A 137 9.86 -5.37 10.87
N GLY A 138 11.01 -4.72 10.71
CA GLY A 138 11.14 -3.27 10.75
C GLY A 138 11.36 -2.68 9.35
N GLU A 139 11.36 -1.35 9.26
CA GLU A 139 11.59 -0.61 8.01
C GLU A 139 12.90 -0.97 7.30
N GLN A 140 13.90 -1.46 8.05
CA GLN A 140 15.22 -1.86 7.54
C GLN A 140 15.37 -3.38 7.34
N GLY A 141 14.26 -4.13 7.44
CA GLY A 141 14.23 -5.59 7.31
C GLY A 141 14.01 -6.31 8.65
N LEU A 142 14.34 -7.61 8.67
CA LEU A 142 14.10 -8.47 9.81
C LEU A 142 15.16 -8.22 10.90
N SER A 143 14.72 -7.91 12.12
CA SER A 143 15.58 -7.82 13.30
C SER A 143 15.20 -8.90 14.31
N GLY A 144 16.17 -9.38 15.10
CA GLY A 144 15.97 -10.57 15.95
C GLY A 144 16.61 -10.46 17.33
N LEU A 145 15.92 -10.97 18.35
CA LEU A 145 16.45 -11.15 19.69
C LEU A 145 16.24 -12.61 20.11
N ALA A 146 17.32 -13.34 20.38
CA ALA A 146 17.20 -14.64 21.02
C ALA A 146 17.40 -14.54 22.52
N ARG A 147 16.66 -15.34 23.27
CA ARG A 147 16.80 -15.47 24.71
C ARG A 147 16.93 -16.93 25.07
N ASP A 148 17.86 -17.21 25.96
CA ASP A 148 17.84 -18.44 26.75
C ASP A 148 17.21 -18.14 28.14
N ARG A 149 16.96 -19.16 28.96
CA ARG A 149 16.33 -19.00 30.29
C ARG A 149 17.11 -18.13 31.30
N SER A 150 18.36 -17.83 31.01
CA SER A 150 19.34 -17.28 31.95
C SER A 150 20.11 -16.06 31.40
N ASN A 151 20.15 -15.88 30.07
CA ASN A 151 20.90 -14.82 29.41
C ASN A 151 20.21 -14.35 28.12
N LEU A 152 20.23 -13.04 27.90
CA LEU A 152 19.78 -12.42 26.67
C LEU A 152 20.94 -12.43 25.66
N VAL A 153 20.78 -13.17 24.55
CA VAL A 153 21.78 -13.20 23.47
C VAL A 153 21.24 -12.42 22.29
N ARG A 154 21.79 -11.24 22.03
CA ARG A 154 21.44 -10.51 20.80
C ARG A 154 22.02 -11.26 19.61
N PHE A 155 21.15 -11.69 18.70
CA PHE A 155 21.53 -12.14 17.36
C PHE A 155 21.23 -10.98 16.43
N PRO A 156 22.18 -10.05 16.20
CA PRO A 156 22.02 -9.12 15.10
C PRO A 156 21.78 -9.93 13.84
N VAL A 157 20.57 -9.83 13.29
CA VAL A 157 20.26 -10.39 11.99
C VAL A 157 21.03 -9.50 11.03
N ALA A 158 22.25 -9.92 10.70
CA ALA A 158 22.91 -9.38 9.53
C ALA A 158 21.92 -9.64 8.40
N SER A 159 21.52 -8.59 7.69
CA SER A 159 20.78 -8.72 6.45
C SER A 159 21.62 -9.64 5.57
N GLY A 160 21.33 -10.94 5.66
CA GLY A 160 21.86 -11.91 4.73
C GLY A 160 21.50 -11.37 3.37
N SER A 161 22.36 -11.61 2.39
CA SER A 161 21.86 -11.69 1.03
C SER A 161 20.61 -12.55 1.13
N VAL A 162 19.44 -11.91 1.03
CA VAL A 162 18.20 -12.58 0.75
C VAL A 162 18.48 -13.13 -0.63
N SER A 163 19.13 -14.30 -0.69
CA SER A 163 18.85 -15.23 -1.74
C SER A 163 17.39 -15.52 -1.44
N ARG A 164 16.53 -14.66 -2.02
CA ARG A 164 15.21 -15.09 -2.39
C ARG A 164 15.54 -16.40 -3.08
N VAL A 165 15.26 -17.51 -2.41
CA VAL A 165 14.80 -18.66 -3.14
C VAL A 165 13.68 -18.01 -3.94
N GLU A 166 13.96 -17.71 -5.22
CA GLU A 166 12.91 -17.32 -6.14
C GLU A 166 11.83 -18.34 -5.81
N PRO A 167 10.63 -17.88 -5.37
CA PRO A 167 9.57 -18.78 -4.95
C PRO A 167 9.57 -19.91 -5.98
N PRO A 168 9.64 -21.19 -5.54
CA PRO A 168 9.96 -22.30 -6.43
C PRO A 168 9.23 -22.05 -7.73
N SER A 169 9.97 -21.93 -8.85
CA SER A 169 9.48 -21.39 -10.14
C SER A 169 8.47 -22.36 -10.79
N THR A 170 7.46 -22.68 -10.03
CA THR A 170 6.38 -23.61 -10.20
C THR A 170 5.18 -22.79 -9.76
N ALA A 171 4.60 -22.14 -10.77
CA ALA A 171 3.34 -21.38 -10.78
C ALA A 171 3.37 -19.85 -10.64
N LEU A 172 4.48 -19.17 -10.98
CA LEU A 172 4.32 -18.07 -11.94
C LEU A 172 4.29 -18.73 -13.31
N GLU A 173 3.17 -19.35 -13.67
CA GLU A 173 2.86 -19.50 -15.09
C GLU A 173 3.14 -18.15 -15.72
N ALA A 174 3.90 -18.12 -16.83
CA ALA A 174 4.29 -16.88 -17.48
C ALA A 174 3.05 -15.99 -17.58
N ILE A 175 2.99 -14.93 -16.75
CA ILE A 175 1.81 -14.09 -16.67
C ILE A 175 1.63 -13.56 -18.07
N GLU A 176 0.57 -14.00 -18.76
CA GLU A 176 0.36 -13.57 -20.13
C GLU A 176 0.24 -12.04 -20.12
N GLU A 177 1.00 -11.37 -20.97
CA GLU A 177 0.89 -9.93 -21.09
C GLU A 177 -0.10 -9.56 -22.20
N PHE A 178 -0.89 -8.50 -21.97
CA PHE A 178 -1.51 -7.79 -23.08
C PHE A 178 -0.51 -6.75 -23.59
N ALA A 179 -0.50 -6.56 -24.91
CA ALA A 179 0.19 -5.47 -25.58
C ALA A 179 -0.76 -4.89 -26.63
N ARG A 180 -0.93 -3.58 -26.62
CA ARG A 180 -1.79 -2.83 -27.54
C ARG A 180 -1.06 -1.58 -28.02
N GLU A 181 -1.32 -1.19 -29.25
CA GLU A 181 -0.76 0.02 -29.84
C GLU A 181 -1.89 0.82 -30.49
N ALA A 182 -1.76 2.14 -30.42
CA ALA A 182 -2.67 3.08 -31.03
C ALA A 182 -1.90 4.33 -31.50
N GLU A 183 -2.50 5.08 -32.42
CA GLU A 183 -2.02 6.38 -32.85
C GLU A 183 -3.08 7.44 -32.52
N LEU A 184 -2.67 8.51 -31.85
CA LEU A 184 -3.51 9.62 -31.38
C LEU A 184 -2.95 10.93 -31.89
N ASP A 185 -3.66 11.59 -32.81
CA ASP A 185 -3.22 12.87 -33.39
C ASP A 185 -1.79 12.84 -33.97
N GLY A 186 -1.36 11.69 -34.50
CA GLY A 186 -0.01 11.46 -35.00
C GLY A 186 1.04 11.08 -33.95
N VAL A 187 0.63 10.87 -32.69
CA VAL A 187 1.47 10.37 -31.60
C VAL A 187 1.18 8.89 -31.37
N ARG A 188 2.20 8.05 -31.48
CA ARG A 188 2.10 6.62 -31.16
C ARG A 188 2.09 6.41 -29.65
N VAL A 189 1.16 5.59 -29.19
CA VAL A 189 1.04 5.16 -27.79
C VAL A 189 0.97 3.63 -27.73
N ARG A 190 1.66 3.03 -26.77
CA ARG A 190 1.68 1.58 -26.54
C ARG A 190 1.29 1.30 -25.09
N LEU A 191 0.41 0.34 -24.89
CA LEU A 191 0.00 -0.17 -23.60
C LEU A 191 0.50 -1.60 -23.46
N ARG A 192 1.10 -1.92 -22.32
CA ARG A 192 1.38 -3.30 -21.92
C ARG A 192 1.03 -3.53 -20.46
N GLY A 193 0.77 -4.77 -20.08
CA GLY A 193 0.48 -5.11 -18.69
C GLY A 193 0.03 -6.57 -18.55
N PRO A 194 -0.21 -7.03 -17.34
CA PRO A 194 -0.56 -8.43 -17.09
C PRO A 194 -2.02 -8.73 -17.44
N ARG A 195 -2.30 -9.94 -17.91
CA ARG A 195 -3.65 -10.49 -18.09
C ARG A 195 -4.07 -11.29 -16.86
N LEU A 196 -4.48 -10.56 -15.83
CA LEU A 196 -4.92 -11.18 -14.57
C LEU A 196 -6.38 -11.60 -14.64
N GLY A 197 -6.69 -12.85 -14.30
CA GLY A 197 -8.08 -13.34 -14.26
C GLY A 197 -8.92 -12.66 -13.17
N VAL A 198 -10.25 -12.79 -13.28
CA VAL A 198 -11.20 -12.33 -12.25
C VAL A 198 -11.40 -13.33 -11.09
N GLU A 199 -10.86 -14.54 -11.23
CA GLU A 199 -11.01 -15.63 -10.26
C GLU A 199 -9.98 -15.54 -9.11
N GLY A 200 -9.01 -14.61 -9.20
CA GLY A 200 -7.92 -14.47 -8.24
C GLY A 200 -8.19 -13.47 -7.11
N LEU A 201 -7.42 -13.59 -6.02
CA LEU A 201 -7.47 -12.69 -4.87
C LEU A 201 -7.28 -11.22 -5.25
N ASP A 202 -6.48 -10.94 -6.29
CA ASP A 202 -6.22 -9.57 -6.73
C ASP A 202 -7.48 -8.88 -7.30
N TYR A 203 -8.43 -9.64 -7.88
CA TYR A 203 -9.69 -9.06 -8.34
C TYR A 203 -10.65 -8.77 -7.17
N LEU A 204 -10.65 -9.60 -6.12
CA LEU A 204 -11.48 -9.37 -4.93
C LEU A 204 -11.13 -8.04 -4.26
N LYS A 205 -9.85 -7.67 -4.24
CA LYS A 205 -9.36 -6.38 -3.74
C LYS A 205 -10.00 -5.17 -4.43
N VAL A 206 -10.46 -5.30 -5.68
CA VAL A 206 -11.10 -4.17 -6.38
C VAL A 206 -12.38 -3.72 -5.65
N ARG A 207 -13.14 -4.68 -5.09
CA ARG A 207 -14.42 -4.42 -4.41
C ARG A 207 -14.21 -3.91 -2.98
N ASP A 208 -13.22 -4.47 -2.32
CA ASP A 208 -12.90 -4.21 -0.91
C ASP A 208 -11.85 -3.09 -0.74
N LEU A 209 -11.49 -2.38 -1.81
CA LEU A 209 -10.45 -1.34 -1.77
C LEU A 209 -10.88 -0.17 -0.89
N ASP A 210 -10.11 0.14 0.15
CA ASP A 210 -10.42 1.26 1.03
C ASP A 210 -10.19 2.62 0.33
N ARG A 211 -10.78 3.67 0.89
CA ARG A 211 -10.58 5.04 0.41
C ARG A 211 -9.10 5.44 0.57
N GLY A 212 -8.55 6.08 -0.47
CA GLY A 212 -7.14 6.45 -0.51
C GLY A 212 -6.21 5.32 -0.97
N GLU A 213 -6.69 4.08 -1.06
CA GLU A 213 -5.85 2.93 -1.39
C GLU A 213 -5.65 2.71 -2.90
N LEU A 214 -4.48 2.16 -3.21
CA LEU A 214 -4.08 1.76 -4.56
C LEU A 214 -4.56 0.36 -4.87
N LEU A 215 -5.13 0.18 -6.07
CA LEU A 215 -5.37 -1.13 -6.61
C LEU A 215 -4.02 -1.81 -6.91
N THR A 216 -3.71 -2.87 -6.16
CA THR A 216 -2.46 -3.61 -6.27
C THR A 216 -2.70 -5.06 -6.67
N TRP A 217 -1.74 -5.64 -7.39
CA TRP A 217 -1.76 -7.03 -7.81
C TRP A 217 -0.33 -7.61 -7.84
N ILE A 218 -0.24 -8.93 -7.90
CA ILE A 218 1.04 -9.62 -8.05
C ILE A 218 1.37 -9.73 -9.53
N GLY A 219 2.27 -8.87 -10.02
CA GLY A 219 2.70 -8.88 -11.42
C GLY A 219 3.32 -7.57 -11.88
N PRO A 220 3.70 -7.47 -13.17
CA PRO A 220 4.17 -6.21 -13.74
C PRO A 220 3.07 -5.13 -13.70
N PRO A 221 3.44 -3.84 -13.68
CA PRO A 221 2.46 -2.76 -13.76
C PRO A 221 1.84 -2.67 -15.16
N ILE A 222 0.73 -1.94 -15.27
CA ILE A 222 0.28 -1.46 -16.57
C ILE A 222 1.26 -0.34 -16.97
N VAL A 223 1.86 -0.44 -18.14
CA VAL A 223 2.80 0.54 -18.68
C VAL A 223 2.19 1.20 -19.92
N LEU A 224 2.20 2.53 -19.92
CA LEU A 224 1.90 3.39 -21.06
C LEU A 224 3.21 3.98 -21.60
N SER A 225 3.59 3.58 -22.79
CA SER A 225 4.69 4.16 -23.56
C SER A 225 4.14 5.17 -24.55
N VAL A 226 4.73 6.37 -24.61
CA VAL A 226 4.32 7.43 -25.53
C VAL A 226 5.53 7.98 -26.28
N ASP A 227 5.42 8.03 -27.61
CA ASP A 227 6.53 8.43 -28.50
C ASP A 227 6.56 9.97 -28.74
N GLY A 228 5.57 10.68 -28.21
CA GLY A 228 5.36 12.12 -28.33
C GLY A 228 4.62 12.66 -27.11
N PRO A 229 4.51 13.99 -26.93
CA PRO A 229 3.75 14.56 -25.84
C PRO A 229 2.26 14.18 -25.98
N VAL A 230 1.64 13.80 -24.87
CA VAL A 230 0.21 13.48 -24.80
C VAL A 230 -0.45 14.16 -23.60
N ARG A 231 -1.78 14.26 -23.63
CA ARG A 231 -2.59 14.62 -22.47
C ARG A 231 -3.44 13.44 -22.02
N LEU A 232 -3.24 13.01 -20.77
CA LEU A 232 -4.00 11.98 -20.07
C LEU A 232 -4.92 12.67 -19.05
N GLY A 233 -6.17 12.91 -19.45
CA GLY A 233 -7.07 13.85 -18.78
C GLY A 233 -6.44 15.25 -18.78
N GLU A 234 -6.21 15.78 -17.58
CA GLU A 234 -5.51 17.07 -17.38
C GLU A 234 -3.98 16.92 -17.25
N LEU A 235 -3.47 15.69 -17.14
CA LEU A 235 -2.03 15.46 -17.02
C LEU A 235 -1.36 15.57 -18.38
N ARG A 236 -0.34 16.41 -18.46
CA ARG A 236 0.59 16.43 -19.61
C ARG A 236 1.71 15.43 -19.36
N LEU A 237 1.84 14.47 -20.27
CA LEU A 237 2.94 13.50 -20.27
C LEU A 237 3.87 13.84 -21.44
N GLU A 238 5.16 13.88 -21.17
CA GLU A 238 6.20 14.01 -22.19
C GLU A 238 6.50 12.64 -22.82
N PRO A 239 7.33 12.55 -23.88
CA PRO A 239 7.73 11.24 -24.41
C PRO A 239 8.41 10.36 -23.34
N GLY A 240 8.00 9.10 -23.21
CA GLY A 240 8.55 8.18 -22.22
C GLY A 240 7.66 6.98 -21.87
N ASP A 241 8.11 6.21 -20.89
CA ASP A 241 7.40 5.06 -20.34
C ASP A 241 6.87 5.37 -18.94
N TYR A 242 5.58 5.12 -18.74
CA TYR A 242 4.87 5.45 -17.51
C TYR A 242 4.19 4.23 -16.92
N SER A 243 4.41 3.95 -15.64
CA SER A 243 3.56 2.99 -14.93
C SER A 243 2.24 3.68 -14.53
N LEU A 244 1.14 2.98 -14.77
CA LEU A 244 -0.22 3.43 -14.54
C LEU A 244 -0.82 2.67 -13.36
N TRP A 245 -1.34 3.39 -12.38
CA TRP A 245 -1.98 2.81 -11.20
C TRP A 245 -3.35 3.41 -10.96
N ILE A 246 -4.28 2.62 -10.46
CA ILE A 246 -5.64 3.07 -10.13
C ILE A 246 -5.72 3.24 -8.62
N ARG A 247 -6.24 4.37 -8.16
CA ARG A 247 -6.44 4.66 -6.74
C ARG A 247 -7.90 5.00 -6.48
N ARG A 248 -8.46 4.51 -5.37
CA ARG A 248 -9.76 4.98 -4.87
C ARG A 248 -9.55 6.30 -4.14
N THR A 249 -10.32 7.32 -4.48
CA THR A 249 -10.18 8.63 -3.83
C THR A 249 -10.85 8.65 -2.45
N GLU A 250 -10.52 9.65 -1.64
CA GLU A 250 -11.16 9.91 -0.34
C GLU A 250 -12.68 10.19 -0.46
N GLN A 251 -13.13 10.61 -1.64
CA GLN A 251 -14.50 11.06 -1.91
C GLN A 251 -15.30 10.02 -2.72
N GLU A 252 -14.97 8.73 -2.57
CA GLU A 252 -15.63 7.60 -3.27
C GLU A 252 -15.49 7.62 -4.81
N GLY A 253 -14.51 8.35 -5.34
CA GLY A 253 -14.16 8.35 -6.76
C GLY A 253 -12.98 7.45 -7.10
N TRP A 254 -12.53 7.53 -8.34
CA TRP A 254 -11.33 6.85 -8.83
C TRP A 254 -10.42 7.84 -9.52
N GLU A 255 -9.11 7.60 -9.43
CA GLU A 255 -8.12 8.36 -10.18
C GLU A 255 -7.03 7.44 -10.73
N LEU A 256 -6.45 7.87 -11.85
CA LEU A 256 -5.30 7.25 -12.47
C LEU A 256 -4.05 8.02 -12.08
N LEU A 257 -3.08 7.31 -11.55
CA LEU A 257 -1.74 7.81 -11.27
C LEU A 257 -0.82 7.45 -12.44
N ALA A 258 -0.02 8.42 -12.88
CA ALA A 258 1.06 8.19 -13.83
C ALA A 258 2.41 8.42 -13.14
N ASN A 259 3.28 7.42 -13.17
CA ASN A 259 4.61 7.47 -12.59
C ASN A 259 5.68 7.35 -13.67
N ALA A 260 6.70 8.22 -13.60
CA ALA A 260 7.80 8.29 -14.56
C ALA A 260 8.73 7.06 -14.57
N ARG A 261 8.55 6.14 -13.61
CA ARG A 261 9.32 4.90 -13.51
C ARG A 261 8.43 3.73 -13.88
N SER A 262 8.64 3.20 -15.09
CA SER A 262 7.83 2.12 -15.65
C SER A 262 7.99 0.79 -14.90
N GLU A 263 9.11 0.63 -14.17
CA GLU A 263 9.43 -0.58 -13.38
C GLU A 263 8.85 -0.57 -11.96
N VAL A 264 8.25 0.54 -11.52
CA VAL A 264 7.75 0.65 -10.14
C VAL A 264 6.38 -0.03 -10.02
N TRP A 265 6.25 -0.88 -9.01
CA TRP A 265 5.01 -1.53 -8.65
C TRP A 265 4.19 -0.64 -7.73
N ALA A 266 2.85 -0.76 -7.79
CA ALA A 266 1.94 0.08 -7.02
C ALA A 266 2.23 0.05 -5.50
N THR A 267 2.74 -1.06 -4.95
CA THR A 267 3.11 -1.20 -3.52
C THR A 267 4.37 -0.42 -3.13
N ARG A 268 5.15 0.08 -4.08
CA ARG A 268 6.42 0.78 -3.86
C ARG A 268 6.32 2.26 -4.22
N GLU A 269 5.16 2.89 -3.99
CA GLU A 269 4.98 4.32 -4.28
C GLU A 269 6.14 5.14 -3.68
N LEU A 270 6.92 5.78 -4.55
CA LEU A 270 7.97 6.72 -4.14
C LEU A 270 7.41 8.14 -4.32
N PRO A 271 7.19 8.91 -3.22
CA PRO A 271 6.52 10.21 -3.24
C PRO A 271 7.07 11.23 -4.26
N GLY A 272 8.33 11.10 -4.69
CA GLY A 272 8.98 12.01 -5.65
C GLY A 272 9.00 11.56 -7.12
N SER A 273 8.38 10.42 -7.47
CA SER A 273 8.42 9.85 -8.83
C SER A 273 7.10 9.99 -9.61
N ARG A 274 6.06 10.51 -8.94
CA ARG A 274 4.74 10.70 -9.50
C ARG A 274 4.70 11.95 -10.38
N ILE A 275 4.16 11.81 -11.58
CA ILE A 275 3.93 12.94 -12.50
C ILE A 275 2.62 13.63 -12.18
N GLY A 276 1.59 12.87 -11.79
CA GLY A 276 0.35 13.41 -11.26
C GLY A 276 -0.77 12.38 -11.12
N ALA A 277 -1.97 12.86 -10.79
CA ALA A 277 -3.23 12.11 -10.84
C ALA A 277 -4.19 12.76 -11.84
N THR A 278 -5.06 11.96 -12.42
CA THR A 278 -6.24 12.45 -13.14
C THR A 278 -7.47 11.62 -12.75
N PRO A 279 -8.65 12.23 -12.58
CA PRO A 279 -9.88 11.49 -12.30
C PRO A 279 -10.20 10.45 -13.38
N LEU A 280 -10.74 9.31 -12.96
CA LEU A 280 -11.27 8.27 -13.85
C LEU A 280 -12.80 8.28 -13.79
N ALA A 281 -13.44 8.17 -14.95
CA ALA A 281 -14.83 7.75 -15.01
C ALA A 281 -14.87 6.25 -14.69
N HIS A 282 -15.72 5.83 -13.75
CA HIS A 282 -15.89 4.43 -13.37
C HIS A 282 -17.30 3.96 -13.66
N ALA A 283 -17.42 2.76 -14.21
CA ALA A 283 -18.68 2.10 -14.45
C ALA A 283 -18.58 0.61 -14.12
N GLU A 284 -19.71 0.05 -13.69
CA GLU A 284 -19.91 -1.38 -13.48
C GLU A 284 -20.89 -1.94 -14.52
N GLY A 285 -20.72 -3.20 -14.90
CA GLY A 285 -21.62 -3.90 -15.84
C GLY A 285 -20.95 -4.43 -17.11
N GLY A 286 -19.62 -4.28 -17.23
CA GLY A 286 -18.84 -5.02 -18.22
C GLY A 286 -18.72 -6.51 -17.87
N ARG A 287 -18.31 -7.35 -18.82
CA ARG A 287 -17.86 -8.72 -18.52
C ARG A 287 -16.54 -8.99 -19.24
N GLN A 288 -15.45 -8.54 -18.63
CA GLN A 288 -14.09 -8.83 -19.09
C GLN A 288 -13.45 -9.87 -18.16
N GLY A 289 -13.19 -11.09 -18.65
CA GLY A 289 -12.65 -12.17 -17.80
C GLY A 289 -11.22 -11.94 -17.29
N THR A 290 -10.49 -10.99 -17.87
CA THR A 290 -9.10 -10.67 -17.49
C THR A 290 -8.85 -9.17 -17.46
N LEU A 291 -7.90 -8.72 -16.63
CA LEU A 291 -7.37 -7.36 -16.70
C LEU A 291 -6.87 -7.06 -18.11
N GLY A 292 -7.22 -5.88 -18.61
CA GLY A 292 -6.75 -5.38 -19.90
C GLY A 292 -6.85 -3.87 -19.98
N ALA A 293 -6.01 -3.26 -20.80
CA ALA A 293 -6.11 -1.86 -21.14
C ALA A 293 -6.11 -1.67 -22.66
N VAL A 294 -6.88 -0.69 -23.13
CA VAL A 294 -7.01 -0.36 -24.55
C VAL A 294 -7.12 1.16 -24.72
N VAL A 295 -6.49 1.67 -25.78
CA VAL A 295 -6.75 3.02 -26.28
C VAL A 295 -7.78 2.89 -27.39
N VAL A 296 -8.86 3.66 -27.31
CA VAL A 296 -9.88 3.78 -28.36
C VAL A 296 -9.60 5.07 -29.14
N PRO A 297 -8.91 5.03 -30.30
CA PRO A 297 -8.38 6.24 -30.92
C PRO A 297 -9.47 7.21 -31.37
N ALA A 298 -10.56 6.68 -31.94
CA ALA A 298 -11.68 7.49 -32.41
C ALA A 298 -12.37 8.29 -31.28
N ALA A 299 -12.32 7.79 -30.05
CA ALA A 299 -12.87 8.46 -28.88
C ALA A 299 -11.81 9.27 -28.11
N GLY A 300 -10.52 9.08 -28.41
CA GLY A 300 -9.42 9.61 -27.60
C GLY A 300 -9.57 9.18 -26.15
N THR A 301 -9.78 7.89 -25.90
CA THR A 301 -10.06 7.36 -24.55
C THR A 301 -9.12 6.22 -24.23
N LEU A 302 -8.48 6.27 -23.06
CA LEU A 302 -7.85 5.13 -22.41
C LEU A 302 -8.90 4.44 -21.56
N ARG A 303 -9.06 3.14 -21.75
CA ARG A 303 -9.96 2.30 -20.97
C ARG A 303 -9.20 1.15 -20.33
N ILE A 304 -9.33 0.99 -19.02
CA ILE A 304 -8.84 -0.16 -18.25
C ILE A 304 -10.06 -0.99 -17.84
N LEU A 305 -10.00 -2.29 -18.09
CA LEU A 305 -11.09 -3.24 -17.89
C LEU A 305 -10.62 -4.37 -16.99
N TRP A 306 -11.42 -4.70 -15.98
CA TRP A 306 -11.22 -5.92 -15.20
C TRP A 306 -12.55 -6.38 -14.61
N GLY A 307 -13.02 -7.56 -15.00
CA GLY A 307 -14.30 -8.10 -14.56
C GLY A 307 -15.46 -7.20 -14.96
N GLU A 308 -16.20 -6.74 -13.96
CA GLU A 308 -17.33 -5.83 -14.15
C GLU A 308 -16.94 -4.36 -14.22
N HIS A 309 -15.71 -4.03 -13.80
CA HIS A 309 -15.23 -2.67 -13.68
C HIS A 309 -14.62 -2.17 -14.99
N ALA A 310 -14.98 -0.95 -15.34
CA ALA A 310 -14.38 -0.17 -16.40
C ALA A 310 -13.95 1.18 -15.85
N TRP A 311 -12.69 1.52 -16.03
CA TRP A 311 -12.15 2.85 -15.75
C TRP A 311 -11.74 3.53 -17.03
N GLU A 312 -12.19 4.76 -17.23
CA GLU A 312 -11.99 5.51 -18.46
C GLU A 312 -11.44 6.91 -18.18
N VAL A 313 -10.52 7.35 -19.03
CA VAL A 313 -10.01 8.72 -19.04
C VAL A 313 -9.73 9.15 -20.47
N THR A 314 -9.87 10.44 -20.75
CA THR A 314 -9.51 11.01 -22.05
C THR A 314 -7.99 10.93 -22.27
N LEU A 315 -7.57 10.52 -23.46
CA LEU A 315 -6.17 10.49 -23.89
C LEU A 315 -6.08 11.10 -25.29
N ARG A 316 -5.27 12.17 -25.44
CA ARG A 316 -5.12 12.93 -26.69
C ARG A 316 -3.65 13.18 -27.01
N GLY A 317 -3.31 13.29 -28.29
CA GLY A 317 -1.97 13.73 -28.69
C GLY A 317 -1.78 15.23 -28.41
N GLY A 318 -0.61 15.61 -27.93
CA GLY A 318 -0.24 17.00 -27.68
C GLY A 318 0.30 17.67 -28.94
N ARG A 319 -0.59 18.26 -29.75
CA ARG A 319 -0.20 19.26 -30.76
C ARG A 319 -0.41 20.67 -30.24
#